data_AF-A0ABD3I675-F1
#
_entry.id   AF-A0ABD3I675-F1
#
_cell.length_a   1.000
_cell.length_b   1.000
_cell.length_c   1.000
_cell.angle_alpha   90.00
_cell.angle_beta   90.00
_cell.angle_gamma   90.00
#
_symmetry.space_group_name_H-M   'P 1'
#
loop_
_entity.id
_entity.type
_entity.pdbx_description
1 polymer ?
#
loop_
_entity_poly.entity_id
_entity_poly.type
_entity_poly.pdbx_seq_one_letter_code
_entity_poly.pdbx_strand_id
1 'polypeptide(L)'
;MGSEFIITIMRKHTKVIQNLLAPTGWRADGIHSVSGLILRKEGRTKAARRGSSVNLQPAVSWTLLPVGQGSVKMLIILGARNTATHSNHNKKGEGTQVGDDGKDEGYISCAERMFLEAPVLWFEKIRMTELLNMNSKVLLLMVATSVLLLATPSWCSITGMFVDLKHIDHHPDSPLHEPDSTFTERIANAVKRSNLRVAGLKKVIAGGVTPRGVDFDPSLEIASKGSYESPLSASPGSYIMEISLGTPPQKRTAIADTGSDLVWLQCAPCTACYQQPDPYFDPKKSSTYKRIRYYTDLCGELPTKSYDGGYCKYRYGYGDQSTTQGDFAQETLTLTALDGSRQTFPNFAFGCGHKNQGTFSGTDGLVGLGRGDISFNEQIGSLIGSKFSYCLVELSSSATQTSPLIFGDAAVSTASKLNLQYTPLIRNPSADTFYYVKLNGLKVNGQAVTGIPAGAFNLNRLGSGGVILDSGTTLTYLIQSAYNPFLTKIKSAVKYPQVDSSQIGLDFCFDLSGVASPILPSITLQFQGVDLLLPPNNVFLQVDDAGTTCLAFAGTSDFTIVGNIQQQNTYLLYDIANERVGFAPVDSCANIQPVTSASTRRDEL
;
A
#
# COMPACT_ATOMS: atom_id res chain seq x y z
N MET A 1 10.40 4.39 57.11
CA MET A 1 11.55 3.50 56.81
C MET A 1 11.88 3.34 55.31
N GLY A 2 11.15 3.94 54.35
CA GLY A 2 11.30 3.63 52.92
C GLY A 2 12.38 4.38 52.12
N SER A 3 12.55 5.68 52.29
CA SER A 3 13.44 6.50 51.43
C SER A 3 14.93 6.29 51.70
N GLU A 4 15.35 6.28 52.97
CA GLU A 4 16.75 6.02 53.39
C GLU A 4 17.24 4.62 52.97
N PHE A 5 16.36 3.62 53.01
CA PHE A 5 16.68 2.24 52.66
C PHE A 5 16.86 2.05 51.16
N ILE A 6 16.01 2.70 50.34
CA ILE A 6 16.15 2.77 48.88
C ILE A 6 17.45 3.49 48.50
N ILE A 7 17.79 4.59 49.16
CA ILE A 7 19.06 5.32 48.94
C ILE A 7 20.27 4.43 49.25
N THR A 8 20.21 3.61 50.29
CA THR A 8 21.29 2.69 50.68
C THR A 8 21.50 1.57 49.64
N ILE A 9 20.41 0.97 49.14
CA ILE A 9 20.47 -0.03 48.05
C ILE A 9 21.04 0.60 46.77
N MET A 10 20.55 1.78 46.39
CA MET A 10 21.02 2.50 45.21
C MET A 10 22.51 2.83 45.29
N ARG A 11 23.01 3.29 46.45
CA ARG A 11 24.44 3.56 46.67
C ARG A 11 25.31 2.29 46.58
N LYS A 12 24.84 1.16 47.13
CA LYS A 12 25.56 -0.12 47.10
C LYS A 12 25.76 -0.63 45.66
N HIS A 13 24.69 -0.65 44.86
CA HIS A 13 24.76 -1.13 43.47
C HIS A 13 25.42 -0.12 42.52
N THR A 14 25.30 1.18 42.78
CA THR A 14 25.99 2.24 42.02
C THR A 14 27.51 2.09 42.07
N LYS A 15 28.10 1.88 43.25
CA LYS A 15 29.55 1.68 43.39
C LYS A 15 30.05 0.44 42.64
N VAL A 16 29.24 -0.62 42.63
CA VAL A 16 29.57 -1.87 41.92
C VAL A 16 29.54 -1.66 40.41
N ILE A 17 28.50 -1.00 39.89
CA ILE A 17 28.34 -0.70 38.46
C ILE A 17 29.42 0.29 37.98
N GLN A 18 29.75 1.32 38.76
CA GLN A 18 30.84 2.27 38.46
C GLN A 18 32.21 1.57 38.36
N ASN A 19 32.55 0.71 39.33
CA ASN A 19 33.83 0.00 39.32
C ASN A 19 33.95 -1.01 38.17
N LEU A 20 32.84 -1.61 37.73
CA LEU A 20 32.82 -2.57 36.63
C LEU A 20 32.84 -1.91 35.24
N LEU A 21 32.26 -0.72 35.09
CA LEU A 21 32.19 0.00 33.80
C LEU A 21 33.36 0.96 33.55
N ALA A 22 34.14 1.31 34.58
CA ALA A 22 35.33 2.16 34.46
C ALA A 22 36.33 1.72 33.36
N PRO A 23 36.58 0.41 33.12
CA PRO A 23 37.46 -0.03 32.02
C PRO A 23 36.88 0.17 30.62
N THR A 24 35.56 0.38 30.50
CA THR A 24 34.83 0.46 29.21
C THR A 24 34.54 1.90 28.74
N GLY A 25 35.08 2.89 29.45
CA GLY A 25 34.97 4.32 29.10
C GLY A 25 33.68 5.02 29.56
N TRP A 26 32.90 4.38 30.45
CA TRP A 26 31.70 4.98 31.02
C TRP A 26 31.97 5.66 32.39
N ARG A 27 31.47 6.88 32.60
CA ARG A 27 31.50 7.63 33.87
C ARG A 27 30.08 7.86 34.39
N ALA A 28 29.96 7.99 35.71
CA ALA A 28 28.68 8.24 36.39
C ALA A 28 28.59 9.68 36.90
N ASP A 29 27.45 10.32 36.65
CA ASP A 29 27.20 11.71 37.05
C ASP A 29 26.30 11.79 38.29
N GLY A 30 26.84 11.44 39.45
CA GLY A 30 26.20 11.67 40.75
C GLY A 30 24.86 10.96 40.99
N ILE A 31 24.37 11.05 42.24
CA ILE A 31 23.03 10.58 42.64
C ILE A 31 22.24 11.83 43.04
N HIS A 32 21.21 12.20 42.27
CA HIS A 32 20.26 13.24 42.66
C HIS A 32 19.01 12.57 43.24
N SER A 33 18.49 13.09 44.36
CA SER A 33 17.42 12.53 45.19
C SER A 33 16.37 11.68 44.45
N VAL A 34 16.06 10.48 44.96
CA VAL A 34 15.01 9.52 44.53
C VAL A 34 15.00 9.14 43.02
N SER A 35 15.83 9.76 42.19
CA SER A 35 16.02 9.54 40.76
C SER A 35 17.37 8.85 40.52
N GLY A 36 17.41 7.86 39.64
CA GLY A 36 18.55 6.94 39.53
C GLY A 36 19.86 7.48 38.97
N LEU A 37 20.83 6.57 38.87
CA LEU A 37 22.19 6.78 38.39
C LEU A 37 22.19 7.07 36.87
N ILE A 38 22.91 8.12 36.46
CA ILE A 38 23.14 8.42 35.04
C ILE A 38 24.56 8.00 34.67
N LEU A 39 24.69 7.16 33.63
CA LEU A 39 25.97 6.73 33.06
C LEU A 39 26.19 7.38 31.69
N ARG A 40 27.41 7.86 31.43
CA ARG A 40 27.85 8.50 30.16
C ARG A 40 29.08 7.80 29.59
N LYS A 41 29.18 7.63 28.28
CA LYS A 41 30.39 7.16 27.60
C LYS A 41 31.07 8.31 26.85
N GLU A 42 32.33 8.59 27.14
CA GLU A 42 33.11 9.55 26.33
C GLU A 42 33.67 8.85 25.09
N GLY A 43 33.10 9.14 23.91
CA GLY A 43 33.64 8.72 22.62
C GLY A 43 34.18 9.92 21.86
N ARG A 44 35.47 9.92 21.52
CA ARG A 44 36.03 10.79 20.46
C ARG A 44 35.95 10.04 19.13
N THR A 45 35.01 10.41 18.28
CA THR A 45 35.09 10.03 16.85
C THR A 45 36.13 10.92 16.17
N LYS A 46 37.23 10.33 15.67
CA LYS A 46 38.15 11.02 14.76
C LYS A 46 37.42 11.29 13.45
N ALA A 47 37.17 12.56 13.16
CA ALA A 47 36.58 13.03 11.91
C ALA A 47 37.58 12.92 10.75
N ALA A 48 37.14 12.34 9.63
CA ALA A 48 37.68 12.68 8.32
C ALA A 48 36.86 13.86 7.76
N ARG A 49 37.52 15.02 7.72
CA ARG A 49 37.22 16.33 7.09
C ARG A 49 35.78 16.68 6.67
N ARG A 50 35.33 17.75 7.34
CA ARG A 50 34.36 18.84 7.02
C ARG A 50 32.86 18.56 7.16
N GLY A 51 32.31 19.12 8.25
CA GLY A 51 30.96 19.71 8.29
C GLY A 51 29.94 18.99 9.17
N SER A 52 29.78 19.45 10.42
CA SER A 52 28.76 19.08 11.44
C SER A 52 28.84 17.68 12.07
N SER A 53 29.13 17.62 13.37
CA SER A 53 29.05 16.42 14.21
C SER A 53 27.90 16.56 15.22
N VAL A 54 26.88 15.72 15.12
CA VAL A 54 25.88 15.54 16.20
C VAL A 54 26.45 14.52 17.18
N ASN A 55 26.77 14.95 18.40
CA ASN A 55 27.16 14.04 19.47
C ASN A 55 25.90 13.51 20.16
N LEU A 56 25.44 12.32 19.75
CA LEU A 56 24.42 11.58 20.47
C LEU A 56 25.09 10.80 21.61
N GLN A 57 24.85 11.19 22.86
CA GLN A 57 25.31 10.44 24.02
C GLN A 57 24.21 9.49 24.49
N PRO A 58 24.45 8.16 24.51
CA PRO A 58 23.51 7.22 25.12
C PRO A 58 23.45 7.46 26.63
N ALA A 59 22.24 7.58 27.17
CA ALA A 59 21.94 7.75 28.58
C ALA A 59 20.99 6.63 29.04
N VAL A 60 21.35 5.99 30.14
CA VAL A 60 20.49 5.02 30.84
C VAL A 60 20.05 5.67 32.13
N SER A 61 18.75 5.66 32.42
CA SER A 61 18.20 6.04 33.73
C SER A 61 17.30 4.93 34.25
N TRP A 62 17.23 4.77 35.58
CA TRP A 62 16.26 3.87 36.18
C TRP A 62 15.64 4.48 37.44
N THR A 63 14.38 4.16 37.71
CA THR A 63 13.65 4.62 38.90
C THR A 63 12.96 3.44 39.58
N LEU A 64 12.95 3.44 40.90
CA LEU A 64 12.29 2.44 41.72
C LEU A 64 10.98 3.03 42.27
N LEU A 65 9.84 2.48 41.86
CA LEU A 65 8.51 2.91 42.30
C LEU A 65 8.00 1.97 43.41
N PRO A 66 7.70 2.48 44.62
CA PRO A 66 7.16 1.65 45.69
C PRO A 66 5.74 1.19 45.33
N VAL A 67 5.49 -0.10 45.46
CA VAL A 67 4.14 -0.69 45.34
C VAL A 67 3.88 -1.36 46.68
N GLY A 68 2.85 -0.94 47.41
CA GLY A 68 2.63 -1.26 48.84
C GLY A 68 2.93 -2.70 49.29
N GLN A 69 3.17 -2.88 50.60
CA GLN A 69 3.65 -4.13 51.23
C GLN A 69 5.04 -4.59 50.75
N GLY A 70 6.09 -3.77 50.99
CA GLY A 70 7.48 -4.23 50.89
C GLY A 70 7.96 -4.63 49.48
N SER A 71 7.27 -4.18 48.43
CA SER A 71 7.57 -4.49 47.02
C SER A 71 7.95 -3.22 46.25
N VAL A 72 8.74 -3.36 45.18
CA VAL A 72 9.19 -2.23 44.36
C VAL A 72 9.12 -2.62 42.88
N LYS A 73 8.68 -1.71 42.01
CA LYS A 73 8.80 -1.83 40.55
C LYS A 73 10.03 -1.06 40.07
N MET A 74 10.87 -1.67 39.24
CA MET A 74 12.02 -1.02 38.61
C MET A 74 11.63 -0.60 37.18
N LEU A 75 11.73 0.69 36.90
CA LEU A 75 11.53 1.28 35.58
C LEU A 75 12.90 1.65 35.01
N ILE A 76 13.28 1.11 33.86
CA ILE A 76 14.52 1.46 33.15
C ILE A 76 14.13 2.25 31.89
N ILE A 77 14.63 3.47 31.75
CA ILE A 77 14.41 4.35 30.60
C ILE A 77 15.76 4.52 29.89
N LEU A 78 15.83 4.07 28.64
CA LEU A 78 16.97 4.26 27.74
C LEU A 78 16.68 5.44 26.82
N GLY A 79 17.58 6.43 26.74
CA GLY A 79 17.41 7.58 25.85
C GLY A 79 18.75 8.15 25.37
N ALA A 80 18.75 8.98 24.32
CA ALA A 80 19.91 9.75 23.91
C ALA A 80 19.62 11.24 24.12
N ARG A 81 20.53 11.98 24.77
CA ARG A 81 20.37 13.43 24.98
C ARG A 81 21.10 14.18 23.87
N ASN A 82 20.39 15.02 23.13
CA ASN A 82 20.97 15.92 22.14
C ASN A 82 21.54 17.15 22.86
N THR A 83 22.86 17.30 22.95
CA THR A 83 23.49 18.52 23.47
C THR A 83 24.09 19.33 22.33
N ALA A 84 23.26 20.11 21.64
CA ALA A 84 23.74 21.14 20.75
C ALA A 84 24.08 22.39 21.58
N THR A 85 25.36 22.62 21.89
CA THR A 85 25.84 23.89 22.44
C THR A 85 26.25 24.81 21.30
N HIS A 86 25.42 25.79 20.95
CA HIS A 86 25.84 26.92 20.11
C HIS A 86 26.66 27.90 20.97
N SER A 87 27.98 27.91 20.78
CA SER A 87 28.86 28.98 21.26
C SER A 87 28.79 30.15 20.28
N ASN A 88 28.00 31.17 20.59
CA ASN A 88 27.95 32.42 19.83
C ASN A 88 28.92 33.44 20.45
N HIS A 89 29.97 33.82 19.72
CA HIS A 89 30.84 34.94 20.06
C HIS A 89 30.73 36.03 18.97
N ASN A 90 30.15 37.18 19.36
CA ASN A 90 30.27 38.54 18.80
C ASN A 90 29.79 38.78 17.33
N LYS A 91 28.98 39.78 16.98
CA LYS A 91 28.81 41.17 17.48
C LYS A 91 27.37 41.69 17.31
N LYS A 92 27.08 42.71 18.14
CA LYS A 92 25.88 43.57 18.26
C LYS A 92 25.48 44.33 16.98
N GLY A 93 24.17 44.62 16.88
CA GLY A 93 23.64 45.90 16.37
C GLY A 93 22.34 45.82 15.56
N GLU A 94 21.21 46.22 16.19
CA GLU A 94 19.98 46.88 15.66
C GLU A 94 19.27 46.24 14.43
N GLY A 95 17.97 45.96 14.36
CA GLY A 95 16.78 46.31 15.14
C GLY A 95 15.64 46.69 14.17
N THR A 96 14.76 45.76 13.78
CA THR A 96 13.36 46.03 13.32
C THR A 96 12.56 44.72 13.12
N GLN A 97 11.32 44.73 13.61
CA GLN A 97 10.29 43.68 13.46
C GLN A 97 9.69 43.63 12.04
N VAL A 98 9.33 42.45 11.52
CA VAL A 98 8.04 42.13 10.84
C VAL A 98 7.80 40.60 10.84
N GLY A 99 6.62 40.20 11.34
CA GLY A 99 5.66 39.19 10.86
C GLY A 99 6.02 37.86 10.17
N ASP A 100 5.34 36.83 10.70
CA ASP A 100 4.57 35.77 10.01
C ASP A 100 5.13 34.37 9.69
N ASP A 101 4.18 33.43 9.84
CA ASP A 101 4.03 32.11 9.26
C ASP A 101 4.74 30.85 9.81
N GLY A 102 3.85 29.94 10.26
CA GLY A 102 3.80 28.50 9.95
C GLY A 102 5.11 27.72 9.92
N LYS A 103 5.30 26.83 10.89
CA LYS A 103 6.32 25.77 10.81
C LYS A 103 5.71 24.41 11.02
N ASP A 104 5.55 23.69 9.90
CA ASP A 104 6.04 22.33 9.68
C ASP A 104 5.96 21.36 10.86
N GLU A 105 4.80 20.78 11.09
CA GLU A 105 4.68 19.46 11.72
C GLU A 105 4.74 18.38 10.63
N GLY A 106 5.90 17.75 10.45
CA GLY A 106 6.03 16.74 9.40
C GLY A 106 7.37 16.05 9.21
N TYR A 107 8.23 15.97 10.23
CA TYR A 107 9.46 15.16 10.13
C TYR A 107 9.77 14.47 11.46
N ILE A 108 9.19 13.28 11.65
CA ILE A 108 9.64 12.35 12.71
C ILE A 108 10.86 11.61 12.15
N SER A 109 12.05 11.93 12.63
CA SER A 109 13.27 11.20 12.23
C SER A 109 13.25 9.76 12.75
N CYS A 110 14.00 8.82 12.14
CA CYS A 110 14.11 7.40 12.60
C CYS A 110 14.45 7.33 14.11
N ALA A 111 15.15 8.34 14.65
CA ALA A 111 15.45 8.45 16.08
C ALA A 111 14.23 8.77 16.96
N GLU A 112 13.27 9.56 16.47
CA GLU A 112 12.02 9.87 17.21
C GLU A 112 11.01 8.72 17.14
N ARG A 113 11.02 7.89 16.08
CA ARG A 113 10.28 6.61 16.07
C ARG A 113 10.84 5.60 17.08
N MET A 114 12.16 5.55 17.26
CA MET A 114 12.77 4.78 18.36
C MET A 114 12.32 5.26 19.76
N PHE A 115 11.97 6.55 19.92
CA PHE A 115 11.45 7.10 21.17
C PHE A 115 10.01 6.68 21.47
N LEU A 116 9.19 6.44 20.44
CA LEU A 116 7.79 6.02 20.59
C LEU A 116 7.62 4.50 20.76
N GLU A 117 8.59 3.69 20.30
CA GLU A 117 8.52 2.21 20.33
C GLU A 117 9.61 1.53 21.19
N ALA A 118 10.38 2.28 21.98
CA ALA A 118 11.36 1.65 22.88
C ALA A 118 10.65 0.66 23.84
N PRO A 119 11.11 -0.61 23.95
CA PRO A 119 10.48 -1.59 24.83
C PRO A 119 10.60 -1.13 26.29
N VAL A 120 9.47 -0.81 26.92
CA VAL A 120 9.37 -0.66 28.37
C VAL A 120 9.41 -2.06 28.98
N LEU A 121 10.58 -2.48 29.47
CA LEU A 121 10.71 -3.75 30.18
C LEU A 121 10.08 -3.62 31.57
N TRP A 122 8.89 -4.20 31.77
CA TRP A 122 8.25 -4.36 33.06
C TRP A 122 8.71 -5.65 33.71
N PHE A 123 9.40 -5.57 34.85
CA PHE A 123 9.58 -6.73 35.73
C PHE A 123 8.43 -6.76 36.74
N GLU A 124 7.60 -7.80 36.71
CA GLU A 124 6.56 -7.98 37.71
C GLU A 124 7.13 -8.49 39.04
N LYS A 125 6.83 -7.74 40.11
CA LYS A 125 6.80 -8.13 41.53
C LYS A 125 8.02 -8.93 42.03
N ILE A 126 9.16 -8.25 42.20
CA ILE A 126 10.31 -8.81 42.96
C ILE A 126 10.16 -8.45 44.44
N ARG A 127 10.28 -9.42 45.36
CA ARG A 127 10.30 -9.14 46.80
C ARG A 127 11.57 -8.37 47.14
N MET A 128 11.50 -7.30 47.95
CA MET A 128 12.69 -6.48 48.28
C MET A 128 13.85 -7.28 48.90
N THR A 129 13.57 -8.39 49.57
CA THR A 129 14.57 -9.33 50.12
C THR A 129 15.35 -10.09 49.04
N GLU A 130 14.75 -10.35 47.87
CA GLU A 130 15.40 -11.06 46.75
C GLU A 130 16.35 -10.13 45.98
N LEU A 131 16.00 -8.84 45.83
CA LEU A 131 16.87 -7.83 45.24
C LEU A 131 18.15 -7.57 46.05
N LEU A 132 18.07 -7.63 47.38
CA LEU A 132 19.21 -7.47 48.29
C LEU A 132 20.22 -8.63 48.22
N ASN A 133 19.73 -9.84 47.91
CA ASN A 133 20.51 -11.07 47.82
C ASN A 133 20.85 -11.49 46.38
N MET A 134 20.37 -10.74 45.37
CA MET A 134 20.69 -11.01 43.98
C MET A 134 22.19 -10.82 43.75
N ASN A 135 22.86 -11.91 43.37
CA ASN A 135 24.29 -11.89 43.09
C ASN A 135 24.58 -10.89 41.96
N SER A 136 25.52 -9.96 42.17
CA SER A 136 25.85 -8.88 41.24
C SER A 136 26.10 -9.37 39.81
N LYS A 137 26.54 -10.62 39.63
CA LYS A 137 26.75 -11.27 38.33
C LYS A 137 25.44 -11.59 37.57
N VAL A 138 24.36 -11.91 38.26
CA VAL A 138 23.05 -12.26 37.68
C VAL A 138 22.35 -11.00 37.15
N LEU A 139 22.41 -9.91 37.93
CA LEU A 139 21.92 -8.61 37.48
C LEU A 139 22.71 -8.11 36.26
N LEU A 140 24.05 -8.31 36.26
CA LEU A 140 24.91 -7.96 35.14
C LEU A 140 24.56 -8.75 33.88
N LEU A 141 24.28 -10.05 34.01
CA LEU A 141 23.93 -10.91 32.89
C LEU A 141 22.61 -10.44 32.25
N MET A 142 21.59 -10.13 33.05
CA MET A 142 20.30 -9.63 32.54
C MET A 142 20.47 -8.31 31.79
N VAL A 143 21.17 -7.34 32.37
CA VAL A 143 21.40 -6.03 31.73
C VAL A 143 22.25 -6.18 30.47
N ALA A 144 23.30 -7.03 30.49
CA ALA A 144 24.14 -7.28 29.33
C ALA A 144 23.36 -7.96 28.20
N THR A 145 22.50 -8.95 28.51
CA THR A 145 21.64 -9.59 27.49
C THR A 145 20.65 -8.62 26.87
N SER A 146 20.03 -7.73 27.65
CA SER A 146 19.12 -6.71 27.12
C SER A 146 19.84 -5.68 26.23
N VAL A 147 21.07 -5.31 26.59
CA VAL A 147 21.91 -4.39 25.79
C VAL A 147 22.41 -5.08 24.52
N LEU A 148 22.78 -6.36 24.56
CA LEU A 148 23.22 -7.13 23.38
C LEU A 148 22.08 -7.43 22.40
N LEU A 149 20.86 -7.68 22.87
CA LEU A 149 19.66 -7.86 22.03
C LEU A 149 19.23 -6.59 21.30
N LEU A 150 19.62 -5.41 21.81
CA LEU A 150 19.33 -4.10 21.20
C LEU A 150 20.53 -3.49 20.47
N ALA A 151 21.72 -4.10 20.56
CA ALA A 151 22.96 -3.62 19.96
C ALA A 151 23.28 -4.27 18.60
N THR A 152 22.35 -4.99 17.97
CA THR A 152 22.44 -5.31 16.54
C THR A 152 21.80 -4.17 15.75
N PRO A 153 22.57 -3.27 15.11
CA PRO A 153 22.02 -2.28 14.23
C PRO A 153 21.77 -2.96 12.89
N SER A 154 20.70 -3.74 12.76
CA SER A 154 20.29 -4.31 11.48
C SER A 154 18.92 -3.84 11.01
N TRP A 155 18.33 -2.84 11.66
CA TRP A 155 16.97 -2.37 11.36
C TRP A 155 16.88 -0.83 11.42
N CYS A 156 17.51 -0.14 10.47
CA CYS A 156 17.05 1.17 9.97
C CYS A 156 17.70 1.41 8.60
N SER A 157 17.07 0.81 7.58
CA SER A 157 16.98 1.30 6.20
C SER A 157 16.31 0.20 5.39
N ILE A 158 14.98 0.15 5.40
CA ILE A 158 14.32 -0.45 4.25
C ILE A 158 14.59 0.54 3.12
N THR A 159 15.53 0.18 2.26
CA THR A 159 15.63 0.81 0.95
C THR A 159 14.28 0.62 0.29
N GLY A 160 13.68 1.72 -0.21
CA GLY A 160 12.37 1.66 -0.82
C GLY A 160 12.28 0.50 -1.82
N MET A 161 11.10 -0.07 -1.98
CA MET A 161 10.89 -1.20 -2.89
C MET A 161 10.03 -0.76 -4.05
N PHE A 162 10.24 -1.39 -5.20
CA PHE A 162 9.41 -1.12 -6.37
C PHE A 162 9.23 -2.35 -7.24
N VAL A 163 8.19 -2.30 -8.05
CA VAL A 163 7.93 -3.25 -9.13
C VAL A 163 7.45 -2.45 -10.34
N ASP A 164 7.82 -2.87 -11.54
CA ASP A 164 7.31 -2.26 -12.76
C ASP A 164 5.89 -2.75 -13.06
N LEU A 165 5.01 -1.80 -13.37
CA LEU A 165 3.69 -1.99 -13.93
C LEU A 165 3.76 -1.87 -15.45
N LYS A 166 3.11 -2.82 -16.12
CA LYS A 166 2.97 -2.87 -17.57
C LYS A 166 1.49 -2.95 -17.94
N HIS A 167 1.09 -2.30 -19.04
CA HIS A 167 -0.25 -2.49 -19.57
C HIS A 167 -0.33 -3.83 -20.31
N ILE A 168 -1.26 -4.70 -19.92
CA ILE A 168 -1.30 -6.10 -20.38
C ILE A 168 -1.57 -6.25 -21.88
N ASP A 169 -2.33 -5.34 -22.48
CA ASP A 169 -2.72 -5.47 -23.89
C ASP A 169 -1.64 -5.15 -24.90
N HIS A 170 -0.67 -4.33 -24.49
CA HIS A 170 0.22 -3.68 -25.44
C HIS A 170 1.67 -4.05 -25.19
N HIS A 171 2.05 -4.50 -23.99
CA HIS A 171 3.46 -4.77 -23.69
C HIS A 171 3.99 -6.02 -24.39
N PRO A 172 5.17 -6.01 -25.07
CA PRO A 172 5.64 -7.17 -25.83
C PRO A 172 5.92 -8.40 -24.95
N ASP A 173 6.38 -8.18 -23.72
CA ASP A 173 6.53 -9.24 -22.71
C ASP A 173 5.18 -9.74 -22.16
N SER A 174 4.07 -9.08 -22.50
CA SER A 174 2.77 -9.55 -22.09
C SER A 174 2.44 -10.82 -22.88
N PRO A 175 1.98 -11.86 -22.20
CA PRO A 175 1.54 -13.08 -22.88
C PRO A 175 0.22 -12.93 -23.64
N LEU A 176 -0.44 -11.76 -23.52
CA LEU A 176 -1.61 -11.36 -24.30
C LEU A 176 -1.28 -10.33 -25.35
N HIS A 177 0.00 -10.05 -25.56
CA HIS A 177 0.42 -9.31 -26.72
C HIS A 177 0.16 -10.18 -27.95
N GLU A 178 -1.04 -10.04 -28.49
CA GLU A 178 -1.43 -10.59 -29.77
C GLU A 178 -1.04 -9.54 -30.82
N PRO A 179 0.10 -9.71 -31.54
CA PRO A 179 0.58 -8.72 -32.50
C PRO A 179 -0.45 -8.45 -33.60
N ASP A 180 -1.33 -9.42 -33.88
CA ASP A 180 -2.37 -9.37 -34.89
C ASP A 180 -3.76 -8.96 -34.35
N SER A 181 -3.94 -8.82 -33.03
CA SER A 181 -5.21 -8.33 -32.47
C SER A 181 -5.42 -6.87 -32.84
N THR A 182 -6.65 -6.52 -33.23
CA THR A 182 -6.96 -5.13 -33.57
C THR A 182 -7.07 -4.29 -32.30
N PHE A 183 -6.79 -2.99 -32.43
CA PHE A 183 -7.00 -2.05 -31.33
C PHE A 183 -8.46 -2.06 -30.84
N THR A 184 -9.41 -2.14 -31.77
CA THR A 184 -10.85 -2.23 -31.49
C THR A 184 -11.23 -3.44 -30.63
N GLU A 185 -10.71 -4.63 -30.94
CA GLU A 185 -11.00 -5.84 -30.15
C GLU A 185 -10.51 -5.72 -28.71
N ARG A 186 -9.33 -5.12 -28.50
CA ARG A 186 -8.78 -4.90 -27.16
C ARG A 186 -9.65 -3.95 -26.34
N ILE A 187 -10.08 -2.83 -26.94
CA ILE A 187 -11.01 -1.89 -26.29
C ILE A 187 -12.34 -2.57 -25.96
N ALA A 188 -12.95 -3.29 -26.91
CA ALA A 188 -14.24 -3.95 -26.69
C ALA A 188 -14.19 -4.98 -25.54
N ASN A 189 -13.10 -5.76 -25.46
CA ASN A 189 -12.89 -6.70 -24.37
C ASN A 189 -12.69 -5.99 -23.02
N ALA A 190 -11.97 -4.86 -22.99
CA ALA A 190 -11.77 -4.06 -21.80
C ALA A 190 -13.10 -3.48 -21.27
N VAL A 191 -13.93 -2.94 -22.15
CA VAL A 191 -15.28 -2.45 -21.82
C VAL A 191 -16.16 -3.58 -21.27
N LYS A 192 -16.15 -4.76 -21.92
CA LYS A 192 -16.92 -5.93 -21.47
C LYS A 192 -16.52 -6.36 -20.05
N ARG A 193 -15.22 -6.47 -19.73
CA ARG A 193 -14.77 -6.80 -18.37
C ARG A 193 -15.19 -5.73 -17.38
N SER A 194 -15.00 -4.46 -17.74
CA SER A 194 -15.38 -3.32 -16.90
C SER A 194 -16.86 -3.41 -16.47
N ASN A 195 -17.76 -3.76 -17.40
CA ASN A 195 -19.19 -3.94 -17.12
C ASN A 195 -19.45 -5.13 -16.18
N LEU A 196 -18.76 -6.27 -16.39
CA LEU A 196 -18.89 -7.43 -15.52
C LEU A 196 -18.38 -7.14 -14.10
N ARG A 197 -17.21 -6.47 -13.98
CA ARG A 197 -16.61 -6.08 -12.70
C ARG A 197 -17.57 -5.28 -11.83
N VAL A 198 -18.24 -4.28 -12.40
CA VAL A 198 -19.29 -3.51 -11.70
C VAL A 198 -20.43 -4.40 -11.23
N ALA A 199 -20.92 -5.30 -12.09
CA ALA A 199 -22.02 -6.19 -11.75
C ALA A 199 -21.69 -7.09 -10.56
N GLY A 200 -20.45 -7.58 -10.44
CA GLY A 200 -20.06 -8.35 -9.27
C GLY A 200 -19.72 -7.51 -8.04
N LEU A 201 -19.15 -6.30 -8.20
CA LEU A 201 -18.97 -5.37 -7.07
C LEU A 201 -20.31 -4.99 -6.42
N LYS A 202 -21.39 -4.86 -7.21
CA LYS A 202 -22.76 -4.72 -6.68
C LYS A 202 -23.15 -5.86 -5.76
N LYS A 203 -22.85 -7.11 -6.16
CA LYS A 203 -23.15 -8.29 -5.33
C LYS A 203 -22.37 -8.28 -4.03
N VAL A 204 -21.09 -7.91 -4.07
CA VAL A 204 -20.24 -7.78 -2.87
C VAL A 204 -20.83 -6.76 -1.89
N ILE A 205 -21.08 -5.54 -2.36
CA ILE A 205 -21.56 -4.43 -1.53
C ILE A 205 -22.97 -4.72 -0.99
N ALA A 206 -23.86 -5.26 -1.82
CA ALA A 206 -25.23 -5.60 -1.40
C ALA A 206 -25.27 -6.73 -0.35
N GLY A 207 -24.34 -7.68 -0.42
CA GLY A 207 -24.22 -8.74 0.58
C GLY A 207 -23.71 -8.27 1.94
N GLY A 208 -23.21 -7.03 2.05
CA GLY A 208 -22.49 -6.55 3.24
C GLY A 208 -21.24 -7.37 3.55
N VAL A 209 -20.76 -8.11 2.55
CA VAL A 209 -19.59 -8.96 2.63
C VAL A 209 -18.43 -8.04 2.25
N THR A 210 -17.51 -7.81 3.19
CA THR A 210 -16.18 -7.33 2.83
C THR A 210 -15.63 -8.23 1.73
N PRO A 211 -14.86 -7.79 0.72
CA PRO A 211 -14.33 -8.65 -0.36
C PRO A 211 -13.50 -9.89 0.03
N ARG A 212 -13.67 -10.42 1.23
CA ARG A 212 -13.99 -11.83 1.49
C ARG A 212 -15.07 -12.40 0.54
N GLY A 213 -14.92 -12.23 -0.78
CA GLY A 213 -15.50 -12.95 -1.92
C GLY A 213 -17.02 -12.91 -2.06
N VAL A 214 -17.50 -12.90 -3.31
CA VAL A 214 -18.92 -13.06 -3.58
C VAL A 214 -19.30 -14.52 -3.28
N ASP A 215 -20.34 -14.74 -2.46
CA ASP A 215 -20.96 -16.06 -2.30
C ASP A 215 -21.47 -16.51 -3.67
N PHE A 216 -20.73 -17.42 -4.30
CA PHE A 216 -21.05 -17.97 -5.61
C PHE A 216 -21.93 -19.20 -5.40
N ASP A 217 -23.11 -19.24 -6.03
CA ASP A 217 -23.99 -20.40 -6.01
C ASP A 217 -23.29 -21.60 -6.67
N PRO A 218 -22.92 -22.66 -5.92
CA PRO A 218 -22.25 -23.83 -6.47
C PRO A 218 -23.15 -24.66 -7.40
N SER A 219 -24.47 -24.40 -7.40
CA SER A 219 -25.44 -25.03 -8.32
C SER A 219 -25.56 -24.31 -9.67
N LEU A 220 -25.02 -23.09 -9.79
CA LEU A 220 -24.66 -22.50 -11.08
C LEU A 220 -23.41 -23.23 -11.60
N GLU A 221 -23.58 -24.49 -11.99
CA GLU A 221 -22.71 -25.07 -13.00
C GLU A 221 -22.73 -24.10 -14.19
N ILE A 222 -21.56 -23.59 -14.61
CA ILE A 222 -21.42 -23.09 -15.97
C ILE A 222 -21.82 -24.29 -16.83
N ALA A 223 -23.04 -24.26 -17.32
CA ALA A 223 -23.62 -25.37 -18.05
C ALA A 223 -22.75 -25.65 -19.28
N SER A 224 -21.93 -26.70 -19.21
CA SER A 224 -21.84 -27.69 -20.27
C SER A 224 -20.88 -28.82 -19.90
N LYS A 225 -21.40 -30.05 -20.01
CA LYS A 225 -20.59 -31.22 -20.34
C LYS A 225 -19.99 -31.00 -21.73
N GLY A 226 -18.83 -30.36 -21.77
CA GLY A 226 -18.03 -30.09 -22.96
C GLY A 226 -16.61 -29.78 -22.47
N SER A 227 -15.59 -30.05 -23.29
CA SER A 227 -14.18 -29.78 -22.96
C SER A 227 -14.04 -28.39 -22.32
N TYR A 228 -13.44 -28.36 -21.12
CA TYR A 228 -13.21 -27.15 -20.33
C TYR A 228 -12.19 -26.25 -21.02
N GLU A 229 -12.63 -25.48 -22.00
CA GLU A 229 -11.92 -24.28 -22.43
C GLU A 229 -12.57 -23.11 -21.69
N SER A 230 -11.80 -22.50 -20.76
CA SER A 230 -12.11 -21.13 -20.34
C SER A 230 -12.22 -20.30 -21.62
N PRO A 231 -13.26 -19.47 -21.80
CA PRO A 231 -13.30 -18.56 -22.95
C PRO A 231 -11.93 -17.87 -23.03
N LEU A 232 -11.25 -18.01 -24.16
CA LEU A 232 -9.90 -17.46 -24.45
C LEU A 232 -9.86 -15.92 -24.40
N SER A 233 -10.89 -15.25 -23.86
CA SER A 233 -10.87 -13.82 -23.64
C SER A 233 -9.88 -13.52 -22.51
N ALA A 234 -8.69 -13.10 -22.94
CA ALA A 234 -7.67 -12.35 -22.21
C ALA A 234 -8.26 -11.40 -21.14
N SER A 235 -7.41 -10.82 -20.28
CA SER A 235 -7.77 -9.67 -19.45
C SER A 235 -7.41 -8.28 -20.05
N PRO A 236 -7.93 -7.83 -21.21
CA PRO A 236 -7.59 -6.53 -21.80
C PRO A 236 -7.93 -5.32 -20.98
N GLY A 237 -7.00 -4.41 -20.70
CA GLY A 237 -7.23 -3.17 -19.97
C GLY A 237 -6.84 -3.25 -18.48
N SER A 238 -6.07 -4.26 -18.10
CA SER A 238 -5.50 -4.45 -16.76
C SER A 238 -4.01 -4.09 -16.74
N TYR A 239 -3.48 -3.81 -15.55
CA TYR A 239 -2.04 -3.62 -15.34
C TYR A 239 -1.46 -4.85 -14.65
N ILE A 240 -0.30 -5.29 -15.12
CA ILE A 240 0.41 -6.46 -14.61
C ILE A 240 1.71 -6.05 -13.93
N MET A 241 2.10 -6.86 -12.94
CA MET A 241 3.34 -6.74 -12.19
C MET A 241 4.01 -8.09 -12.06
N GLU A 242 5.31 -8.09 -11.77
CA GLU A 242 6.05 -9.31 -11.48
C GLU A 242 6.07 -9.58 -9.97
N ILE A 243 5.80 -10.83 -9.59
CA ILE A 243 5.87 -11.31 -8.21
C ILE A 243 6.76 -12.54 -8.14
N SER A 244 7.61 -12.64 -7.12
CA SER A 244 8.52 -13.77 -6.93
C SER A 244 8.25 -14.46 -5.60
N LEU A 245 7.74 -15.70 -5.64
CA LEU A 245 7.48 -16.52 -4.47
C LEU A 245 8.38 -17.76 -4.46
N GLY A 246 8.84 -18.20 -3.28
CA GLY A 246 9.52 -19.48 -3.09
C GLY A 246 11.01 -19.40 -2.79
N THR A 247 11.56 -20.56 -2.42
CA THR A 247 12.99 -20.76 -2.13
C THR A 247 13.51 -21.99 -2.90
N PRO A 248 14.20 -21.82 -4.04
CA PRO A 248 14.56 -20.54 -4.68
C PRO A 248 13.34 -19.79 -5.27
N PRO A 249 13.44 -18.46 -5.48
CA PRO A 249 12.33 -17.66 -5.99
C PRO A 249 11.86 -18.11 -7.38
N GLN A 250 10.54 -18.26 -7.52
CA GLN A 250 9.83 -18.53 -8.77
C GLN A 250 9.07 -17.26 -9.18
N LYS A 251 9.57 -16.60 -10.22
CA LYS A 251 9.04 -15.34 -10.75
C LYS A 251 7.80 -15.59 -11.62
N ARG A 252 6.74 -14.81 -11.43
CA ARG A 252 5.46 -14.91 -12.13
C ARG A 252 4.90 -13.54 -12.45
N THR A 253 4.06 -13.47 -13.46
CA THR A 253 3.40 -12.25 -13.93
C THR A 253 1.94 -12.25 -13.50
N ALA A 254 1.49 -11.24 -12.76
CA ALA A 254 0.16 -11.21 -12.16
C ALA A 254 -0.51 -9.84 -12.28
N ILE A 255 -1.85 -9.81 -12.30
CA ILE A 255 -2.64 -8.57 -12.34
C ILE A 255 -2.47 -7.79 -11.02
N ALA A 256 -2.25 -6.48 -11.08
CA ALA A 256 -2.29 -5.59 -9.91
C ALA A 256 -3.69 -4.98 -9.72
N ASP A 257 -4.39 -5.37 -8.65
CA ASP A 257 -5.81 -5.04 -8.46
C ASP A 257 -6.11 -4.42 -7.08
N THR A 258 -6.40 -3.11 -7.03
CA THR A 258 -6.82 -2.43 -5.78
C THR A 258 -8.23 -2.78 -5.33
N GLY A 259 -9.02 -3.49 -6.14
CA GLY A 259 -10.39 -3.90 -5.83
C GLY A 259 -10.52 -5.31 -5.26
N SER A 260 -9.42 -5.96 -4.85
CA SER A 260 -9.47 -7.26 -4.16
C SER A 260 -8.29 -7.46 -3.20
N ASP A 261 -8.42 -8.41 -2.28
CA ASP A 261 -7.38 -8.68 -1.27
C ASP A 261 -6.52 -9.88 -1.63
N LEU A 262 -7.09 -11.00 -2.11
CA LEU A 262 -6.30 -12.23 -2.26
C LEU A 262 -5.18 -12.08 -3.32
N VAL A 263 -3.94 -12.32 -2.89
CA VAL A 263 -2.82 -12.66 -3.77
C VAL A 263 -2.85 -14.14 -4.09
N TRP A 264 -2.82 -14.54 -5.36
CA TRP A 264 -2.81 -15.94 -5.75
C TRP A 264 -2.10 -16.19 -7.09
N LEU A 265 -1.64 -17.42 -7.30
CA LEU A 265 -1.02 -17.91 -8.53
C LEU A 265 -1.58 -19.28 -8.93
N GLN A 266 -1.58 -19.63 -10.22
CA GLN A 266 -1.90 -20.98 -10.64
C GLN A 266 -0.76 -21.95 -10.25
N CYS A 267 -1.12 -23.02 -9.57
CA CYS A 267 -0.20 -23.97 -8.97
C CYS A 267 -0.26 -25.37 -9.60
N ALA A 268 0.90 -26.03 -9.65
CA ALA A 268 0.98 -27.45 -9.97
C ALA A 268 0.56 -28.31 -8.75
N PRO A 269 -0.21 -29.40 -8.94
CA PRO A 269 -0.91 -29.75 -10.17
C PRO A 269 -2.12 -28.85 -10.39
N CYS A 270 -2.30 -28.32 -11.61
CA CYS A 270 -3.57 -27.70 -11.94
C CYS A 270 -4.54 -28.71 -12.55
N THR A 271 -5.75 -28.76 -12.02
CA THR A 271 -6.81 -29.67 -12.45
C THR A 271 -7.80 -29.04 -13.42
N ALA A 272 -8.03 -27.73 -13.33
CA ALA A 272 -8.87 -26.96 -14.24
C ALA A 272 -8.41 -25.51 -14.29
N CYS A 273 -7.44 -25.19 -15.16
CA CYS A 273 -6.87 -23.85 -15.32
C CYS A 273 -7.03 -23.35 -16.73
N TYR A 274 -7.06 -22.02 -16.86
CA TYR A 274 -6.79 -21.37 -18.14
C TYR A 274 -5.29 -21.45 -18.46
N GLN A 275 -4.96 -21.25 -19.75
CA GLN A 275 -3.57 -21.23 -20.20
C GLN A 275 -2.88 -19.94 -19.72
N GLN A 276 -1.71 -20.09 -19.13
CA GLN A 276 -0.86 -19.00 -18.66
C GLN A 276 0.50 -19.09 -19.37
N PRO A 277 1.25 -17.98 -19.47
CA PRO A 277 2.53 -18.00 -20.17
C PRO A 277 3.64 -18.74 -19.45
N ASP A 278 3.77 -18.49 -18.14
CA ASP A 278 4.86 -19.03 -17.37
C ASP A 278 4.45 -20.42 -16.86
N PRO A 279 5.42 -21.29 -16.52
CA PRO A 279 5.10 -22.55 -15.86
C PRO A 279 4.29 -22.32 -14.58
N TYR A 280 3.39 -23.23 -14.22
CA TYR A 280 2.70 -23.16 -12.93
C TYR A 280 3.69 -22.97 -11.76
N PHE A 281 3.29 -22.22 -10.73
CA PHE A 281 4.04 -22.22 -9.49
C PHE A 281 4.07 -23.66 -8.97
N ASP A 282 5.26 -24.21 -8.70
CA ASP A 282 5.38 -25.58 -8.21
C ASP A 282 5.74 -25.55 -6.72
N PRO A 283 4.79 -25.85 -5.82
CA PRO A 283 5.03 -25.90 -4.39
C PRO A 283 6.16 -26.88 -4.01
N LYS A 284 6.38 -27.94 -4.80
CA LYS A 284 7.41 -28.95 -4.52
C LYS A 284 8.82 -28.46 -4.83
N LYS A 285 8.95 -27.41 -5.64
CA LYS A 285 10.24 -26.78 -5.98
C LYS A 285 10.67 -25.71 -5.00
N SER A 286 9.89 -25.47 -3.95
CA SER A 286 10.23 -24.52 -2.91
C SER A 286 10.37 -25.19 -1.55
N SER A 287 11.46 -24.88 -0.84
CA SER A 287 11.68 -25.36 0.52
C SER A 287 10.90 -24.59 1.58
N THR A 288 10.29 -23.45 1.24
CA THR A 288 9.57 -22.58 2.20
C THR A 288 8.05 -22.64 2.08
N TYR A 289 7.51 -23.37 1.10
CA TYR A 289 6.06 -23.55 0.93
C TYR A 289 5.43 -24.25 2.13
N LYS A 290 4.39 -23.65 2.71
CA LYS A 290 3.65 -24.22 3.84
C LYS A 290 2.15 -23.99 3.69
N ARG A 291 1.36 -25.06 3.71
CA ARG A 291 -0.11 -24.94 3.76
C ARG A 291 -0.54 -24.32 5.10
N ILE A 292 -1.48 -23.39 5.05
CA ILE A 292 -2.05 -22.74 6.24
C ILE A 292 -3.02 -23.71 6.93
N ARG A 293 -3.00 -23.75 8.27
CA ARG A 293 -3.92 -24.57 9.06
C ARG A 293 -5.32 -23.95 9.04
N TYR A 294 -6.35 -24.79 9.08
CA TYR A 294 -7.74 -24.32 8.94
C TYR A 294 -8.19 -23.34 10.05
N TYR A 295 -7.75 -23.54 11.28
CA TYR A 295 -8.19 -22.74 12.44
C TYR A 295 -7.29 -21.53 12.74
N THR A 296 -6.56 -21.02 11.75
CA THR A 296 -5.77 -19.78 11.93
C THR A 296 -6.63 -18.56 11.58
N ASP A 297 -6.31 -17.42 12.20
CA ASP A 297 -6.94 -16.14 11.89
C ASP A 297 -6.77 -15.78 10.42
N LEU A 298 -5.61 -16.08 9.83
CA LEU A 298 -5.35 -15.89 8.42
C LEU A 298 -6.32 -16.66 7.51
N CYS A 299 -6.67 -17.91 7.84
CA CYS A 299 -7.74 -18.64 7.15
C CYS A 299 -9.12 -18.02 7.45
N GLY A 300 -9.28 -17.43 8.64
CA GLY A 300 -10.36 -16.53 9.06
C GLY A 300 -10.75 -15.50 7.99
N GLU A 301 -9.74 -14.88 7.38
CA GLU A 301 -9.87 -13.79 6.41
C GLU A 301 -10.43 -14.21 5.04
N LEU A 302 -10.49 -15.50 4.73
CA LEU A 302 -11.00 -15.95 3.45
C LEU A 302 -12.54 -15.91 3.35
N PRO A 303 -13.09 -15.52 2.18
CA PRO A 303 -14.52 -15.60 1.85
C PRO A 303 -15.16 -16.93 2.18
N THR A 304 -14.57 -17.95 1.57
CA THR A 304 -15.14 -19.26 1.37
C THR A 304 -13.97 -20.18 1.55
N LYS A 305 -14.03 -20.94 2.62
CA LYS A 305 -12.94 -21.82 3.05
C LYS A 305 -13.47 -23.18 3.42
N SER A 306 -12.67 -24.20 3.17
CA SER A 306 -13.00 -25.58 3.54
C SER A 306 -11.84 -26.26 4.25
N TYR A 307 -12.21 -27.20 5.10
CA TYR A 307 -11.27 -28.03 5.85
C TYR A 307 -10.80 -29.19 4.99
N ASP A 308 -9.49 -29.36 4.86
CA ASP A 308 -8.88 -30.48 4.16
C ASP A 308 -7.73 -31.06 4.99
N GLY A 309 -8.01 -32.12 5.75
CA GLY A 309 -6.97 -32.81 6.54
C GLY A 309 -6.21 -31.92 7.53
N GLY A 310 -6.87 -30.90 8.08
CA GLY A 310 -6.27 -29.93 9.01
C GLY A 310 -5.79 -28.63 8.35
N TYR A 311 -5.88 -28.52 7.03
CA TYR A 311 -5.43 -27.37 6.26
C TYR A 311 -6.58 -26.58 5.65
N CYS A 312 -6.30 -25.31 5.35
CA CYS A 312 -7.23 -24.36 4.76
C CYS A 312 -7.21 -24.45 3.24
N LYS A 313 -8.34 -24.78 2.62
CA LYS A 313 -8.59 -24.54 1.19
C LYS A 313 -9.43 -23.30 1.01
N TYR A 314 -9.20 -22.58 -0.07
CA TYR A 314 -9.94 -21.39 -0.41
C TYR A 314 -10.74 -21.57 -1.70
N ARG A 315 -11.85 -20.83 -1.78
CA ARG A 315 -12.52 -20.48 -3.02
C ARG A 315 -12.72 -18.96 -3.01
N TYR A 316 -12.39 -18.31 -4.11
CA TYR A 316 -12.47 -16.87 -4.25
C TYR A 316 -13.11 -16.52 -5.59
N GLY A 317 -14.04 -15.57 -5.57
CA GLY A 317 -14.74 -15.07 -6.74
C GLY A 317 -14.52 -13.58 -6.94
N TYR A 318 -14.43 -13.16 -8.19
CA TYR A 318 -14.18 -11.78 -8.60
C TYR A 318 -15.43 -11.15 -9.21
N GLY A 319 -15.42 -9.82 -9.30
CA GLY A 319 -16.57 -9.07 -9.80
C GLY A 319 -16.98 -9.46 -11.23
N ASP A 320 -16.01 -9.84 -12.05
CA ASP A 320 -16.18 -10.30 -13.43
C ASP A 320 -16.71 -11.75 -13.55
N GLN A 321 -17.03 -12.39 -12.43
CA GLN A 321 -17.44 -13.80 -12.29
C GLN A 321 -16.29 -14.81 -12.45
N SER A 322 -15.05 -14.34 -12.55
CA SER A 322 -13.88 -15.21 -12.56
C SER A 322 -13.66 -15.81 -11.16
N THR A 323 -13.09 -17.02 -11.10
CA THR A 323 -12.88 -17.75 -9.84
C THR A 323 -11.52 -18.41 -9.76
N THR A 324 -11.01 -18.54 -8.54
CA THR A 324 -9.81 -19.31 -8.21
C THR A 324 -10.05 -20.13 -6.94
N GLN A 325 -9.54 -21.35 -6.93
CA GLN A 325 -9.72 -22.31 -5.85
C GLN A 325 -8.47 -23.15 -5.67
N GLY A 326 -8.09 -23.40 -4.43
CA GLY A 326 -6.92 -24.23 -4.14
C GLY A 326 -6.52 -24.24 -2.68
N ASP A 327 -5.24 -24.46 -2.45
CA ASP A 327 -4.67 -24.44 -1.11
C ASP A 327 -4.38 -23.00 -0.69
N PHE A 328 -4.75 -22.64 0.53
CA PHE A 328 -4.26 -21.40 1.11
C PHE A 328 -2.94 -21.67 1.82
N ALA A 329 -1.90 -20.94 1.45
CA ALA A 329 -0.53 -21.27 1.82
C ALA A 329 0.28 -20.03 2.17
N GLN A 330 1.44 -20.27 2.77
CA GLN A 330 2.48 -19.31 3.03
C GLN A 330 3.70 -19.60 2.18
N GLU A 331 4.37 -18.54 1.77
CA GLU A 331 5.65 -18.59 1.09
C GLU A 331 6.62 -17.49 1.49
N THR A 332 7.84 -17.56 0.97
CA THR A 332 8.78 -16.44 0.97
C THR A 332 8.54 -15.58 -0.27
N LEU A 333 8.08 -14.34 -0.07
CA LEU A 333 8.03 -13.33 -1.11
C LEU A 333 9.41 -12.69 -1.28
N THR A 334 9.81 -12.40 -2.52
CA THR A 334 11.05 -11.69 -2.84
C THR A 334 10.74 -10.47 -3.70
N LEU A 335 11.21 -9.30 -3.28
CA LEU A 335 11.09 -8.03 -4.00
C LEU A 335 12.46 -7.42 -4.28
N THR A 336 12.49 -6.51 -5.26
CA THR A 336 13.68 -5.72 -5.58
C THR A 336 13.61 -4.38 -4.84
N ALA A 337 14.64 -4.08 -4.07
CA ALA A 337 14.83 -2.77 -3.49
C ALA A 337 15.43 -1.79 -4.50
N LEU A 338 15.32 -0.49 -4.22
CA LEU A 338 15.79 0.59 -5.09
C LEU A 338 17.31 0.63 -5.30
N ASP A 339 18.07 0.02 -4.40
CA ASP A 339 19.52 -0.16 -4.55
C ASP A 339 19.90 -1.42 -5.37
N GLY A 340 18.89 -2.11 -5.92
CA GLY A 340 19.05 -3.36 -6.67
C GLY A 340 19.20 -4.61 -5.80
N SER A 341 19.20 -4.48 -4.46
CA SER A 341 19.25 -5.62 -3.56
C SER A 341 17.91 -6.37 -3.54
N ARG A 342 17.94 -7.66 -3.17
CA ARG A 342 16.72 -8.45 -2.97
C ARG A 342 16.29 -8.37 -1.51
N GLN A 343 15.02 -8.09 -1.28
CA GLN A 343 14.37 -8.12 0.03
C GLN A 343 13.43 -9.32 0.09
N THR A 344 13.50 -10.10 1.16
CA THR A 344 12.67 -11.30 1.35
C THR A 344 11.71 -11.16 2.52
N PHE A 345 10.49 -11.64 2.33
CA PHE A 345 9.40 -11.58 3.29
C PHE A 345 8.89 -13.00 3.53
N PRO A 346 9.35 -13.67 4.60
CA PRO A 346 8.90 -15.02 4.91
C PRO A 346 7.46 -15.03 5.40
N ASN A 347 6.79 -16.17 5.26
CA ASN A 347 5.42 -16.41 5.73
C ASN A 347 4.35 -15.52 5.06
N PHE A 348 4.62 -15.03 3.86
CA PHE A 348 3.67 -14.30 3.02
C PHE A 348 2.55 -15.23 2.56
N ALA A 349 1.31 -14.92 2.91
CA ALA A 349 0.12 -15.66 2.59
C ALA A 349 -0.30 -15.46 1.13
N PHE A 350 -0.65 -16.55 0.45
CA PHE A 350 -1.18 -16.51 -0.91
C PHE A 350 -2.06 -17.73 -1.21
N GLY A 351 -2.91 -17.60 -2.22
CA GLY A 351 -3.68 -18.68 -2.80
C GLY A 351 -2.86 -19.48 -3.82
N CYS A 352 -2.70 -20.77 -3.59
CA CYS A 352 -2.12 -21.70 -4.53
C CYS A 352 -3.24 -22.38 -5.34
N GLY A 353 -3.59 -21.77 -6.47
CA GLY A 353 -4.80 -22.08 -7.23
C GLY A 353 -4.67 -23.33 -8.11
N HIS A 354 -5.47 -24.35 -7.85
CA HIS A 354 -5.53 -25.61 -8.61
C HIS A 354 -6.73 -25.71 -9.55
N LYS A 355 -7.69 -24.79 -9.42
CA LYS A 355 -8.83 -24.59 -10.33
C LYS A 355 -9.07 -23.10 -10.51
N ASN A 356 -8.81 -22.56 -11.70
CA ASN A 356 -8.94 -21.15 -12.00
C ASN A 356 -9.66 -20.98 -13.33
N GLN A 357 -10.73 -20.18 -13.34
CA GLN A 357 -11.64 -20.02 -14.48
C GLN A 357 -12.05 -18.56 -14.63
N GLY A 358 -12.31 -18.13 -15.86
CA GLY A 358 -12.76 -16.77 -16.17
C GLY A 358 -11.75 -15.99 -17.01
N THR A 359 -11.72 -14.68 -16.85
CA THR A 359 -11.00 -13.75 -17.73
C THR A 359 -9.61 -13.38 -17.20
N PHE A 360 -8.91 -14.34 -16.61
CA PHE A 360 -7.53 -14.19 -16.12
C PHE A 360 -6.47 -14.64 -17.12
N SER A 361 -6.88 -15.18 -18.27
CA SER A 361 -5.97 -15.68 -19.30
C SER A 361 -4.93 -14.64 -19.63
N GLY A 362 -3.68 -15.11 -19.78
CA GLY A 362 -2.53 -14.25 -19.98
C GLY A 362 -1.96 -13.59 -18.73
N THR A 363 -2.19 -14.16 -17.56
CA THR A 363 -1.40 -13.91 -16.36
C THR A 363 -1.30 -15.20 -15.56
N ASP A 364 -0.32 -15.29 -14.67
CA ASP A 364 -0.17 -16.46 -13.80
C ASP A 364 -1.05 -16.38 -12.55
N GLY A 365 -1.73 -15.26 -12.35
CA GLY A 365 -2.59 -14.99 -11.20
C GLY A 365 -2.83 -13.51 -10.97
N LEU A 366 -3.10 -13.13 -9.72
CA LEU A 366 -3.47 -11.77 -9.34
C LEU A 366 -2.86 -11.40 -7.99
N VAL A 367 -2.46 -10.14 -7.87
CA VAL A 367 -1.98 -9.50 -6.65
C VAL A 367 -3.04 -8.50 -6.18
N GLY A 368 -3.77 -8.87 -5.13
CA GLY A 368 -4.71 -7.98 -4.47
C GLY A 368 -3.97 -6.88 -3.70
N LEU A 369 -4.29 -5.64 -4.04
CA LEU A 369 -3.77 -4.41 -3.43
C LEU A 369 -4.86 -3.71 -2.59
N GLY A 370 -5.90 -4.44 -2.18
CA GLY A 370 -6.96 -3.95 -1.30
C GLY A 370 -6.50 -3.69 0.14
N ARG A 371 -7.46 -3.42 1.02
CA ARG A 371 -7.22 -3.06 2.43
C ARG A 371 -7.51 -4.20 3.42
N GLY A 372 -7.83 -5.39 2.94
CA GLY A 372 -8.02 -6.56 3.80
C GLY A 372 -6.69 -7.21 4.18
N ASP A 373 -6.69 -7.95 5.29
CA ASP A 373 -5.47 -8.48 5.94
C ASP A 373 -4.65 -9.46 5.08
N ILE A 374 -5.27 -10.06 4.05
CA ILE A 374 -4.60 -10.94 3.08
C ILE A 374 -4.10 -10.22 1.82
N SER A 375 -4.29 -8.90 1.73
CA SER A 375 -3.75 -8.10 0.63
C SER A 375 -2.25 -7.94 0.70
N PHE A 376 -1.64 -7.75 -0.46
CA PHE A 376 -0.19 -7.64 -0.58
C PHE A 376 0.36 -6.52 0.32
N ASN A 377 -0.25 -5.33 0.25
CA ASN A 377 0.17 -4.14 0.99
C ASN A 377 -0.07 -4.25 2.50
N GLU A 378 -1.13 -4.91 2.96
CA GLU A 378 -1.36 -5.10 4.40
C GLU A 378 -0.41 -6.15 4.98
N GLN A 379 -0.16 -7.25 4.26
CA GLN A 379 0.77 -8.30 4.71
C GLN A 379 2.20 -7.80 4.90
N ILE A 380 2.66 -6.84 4.08
CA ILE A 380 3.97 -6.18 4.25
C ILE A 380 3.86 -4.80 4.94
N GLY A 381 2.68 -4.43 5.43
CA GLY A 381 2.30 -3.08 5.85
C GLY A 381 3.21 -2.49 6.93
N SER A 382 3.57 -3.29 7.93
CA SER A 382 4.49 -2.88 9.01
C SER A 382 5.86 -2.42 8.51
N LEU A 383 6.32 -2.99 7.39
CA LEU A 383 7.62 -2.70 6.79
C LEU A 383 7.54 -1.49 5.84
N ILE A 384 6.41 -1.32 5.16
CA ILE A 384 6.19 -0.22 4.21
C ILE A 384 5.45 0.97 4.85
N GLY A 385 5.26 0.98 6.17
CA GLY A 385 4.50 2.01 6.88
C GLY A 385 3.07 2.21 6.37
N SER A 386 2.49 1.13 5.81
CA SER A 386 1.20 1.09 5.10
C SER A 386 1.07 2.16 4.01
N LYS A 387 2.12 2.32 3.20
CA LYS A 387 2.17 3.27 2.06
C LYS A 387 2.58 2.58 0.78
N PHE A 388 1.87 2.85 -0.29
CA PHE A 388 2.29 2.50 -1.64
C PHE A 388 1.77 3.53 -2.63
N SER A 389 2.34 3.54 -3.82
CA SER A 389 1.90 4.39 -4.91
C SER A 389 2.03 3.68 -6.24
N TYR A 390 1.20 4.04 -7.20
CA TYR A 390 1.43 3.69 -8.59
C TYR A 390 1.18 4.89 -9.50
N CYS A 391 1.69 4.80 -10.72
CA CYS A 391 1.40 5.73 -11.80
C CYS A 391 1.09 4.89 -13.03
N LEU A 392 -0.09 4.99 -13.61
CA LEU A 392 -0.49 4.10 -14.71
C LEU A 392 -0.12 4.70 -16.08
N VAL A 393 0.63 3.97 -16.91
CA VAL A 393 0.86 4.36 -18.32
C VAL A 393 -0.46 4.35 -19.11
N GLU A 394 -0.54 5.19 -20.14
CA GLU A 394 -1.74 5.29 -20.98
C GLU A 394 -2.03 4.00 -21.76
N LEU A 395 -3.31 3.77 -22.04
CA LEU A 395 -3.75 2.65 -22.89
C LEU A 395 -3.17 2.74 -24.31
N SER A 396 -3.02 3.95 -24.84
CA SER A 396 -2.46 4.23 -26.16
C SER A 396 -0.93 4.37 -26.18
N SER A 397 -0.26 4.15 -25.05
CA SER A 397 1.19 4.32 -24.95
C SER A 397 1.96 3.26 -25.74
N SER A 398 3.24 3.51 -26.00
CA SER A 398 4.11 2.50 -26.63
C SER A 398 4.09 1.22 -25.81
N ALA A 399 3.94 0.10 -26.52
CA ALA A 399 4.03 -1.27 -26.02
C ALA A 399 5.10 -1.44 -24.92
N THR A 400 6.30 -0.93 -25.14
CA THR A 400 7.45 -1.11 -24.24
C THR A 400 7.45 -0.26 -22.97
N GLN A 401 6.47 0.63 -22.78
CA GLN A 401 6.46 1.52 -21.63
C GLN A 401 6.05 0.78 -20.35
N THR A 402 6.79 1.08 -19.29
CA THR A 402 6.51 0.63 -17.93
C THR A 402 6.37 1.84 -17.01
N SER A 403 5.87 1.61 -15.80
CA SER A 403 5.72 2.64 -14.78
C SER A 403 5.84 2.04 -13.38
N PRO A 404 6.24 2.80 -12.36
CA PRO A 404 6.57 2.19 -11.08
C PRO A 404 5.35 2.01 -10.16
N LEU A 405 5.28 0.84 -9.51
CA LEU A 405 4.57 0.59 -8.25
C LEU A 405 5.61 0.65 -7.12
N ILE A 406 5.51 1.66 -6.25
CA ILE A 406 6.51 1.99 -5.23
C ILE A 406 5.92 1.77 -3.84
N PHE A 407 6.69 1.19 -2.93
CA PHE A 407 6.28 0.92 -1.56
C PHE A 407 7.10 1.72 -0.54
N GLY A 408 6.46 2.04 0.58
CA GLY A 408 7.11 2.68 1.72
C GLY A 408 7.40 4.15 1.53
N ASP A 409 8.38 4.66 2.30
CA ASP A 409 8.74 6.08 2.31
C ASP A 409 9.28 6.58 0.96
N ALA A 410 9.74 5.68 0.09
CA ALA A 410 10.12 6.04 -1.27
C ALA A 410 8.92 6.50 -2.11
N ALA A 411 7.72 5.99 -1.85
CA ALA A 411 6.50 6.47 -2.51
C ALA A 411 6.25 7.95 -2.12
N VAL A 412 6.39 8.28 -0.84
CA VAL A 412 6.24 9.66 -0.35
C VAL A 412 7.35 10.57 -0.89
N SER A 413 8.59 10.10 -0.86
CA SER A 413 9.77 10.87 -1.32
C SER A 413 9.74 11.14 -2.83
N THR A 414 9.17 10.21 -3.61
CA THR A 414 8.94 10.42 -5.03
C THR A 414 7.86 11.48 -5.25
N ALA A 415 6.79 11.41 -4.45
CA ALA A 415 5.70 12.37 -4.50
C ALA A 415 6.10 13.80 -4.06
N SER A 416 7.14 13.97 -3.23
CA SER A 416 7.58 15.31 -2.77
C SER A 416 8.10 16.21 -3.88
N LYS A 417 8.47 15.63 -5.04
CA LYS A 417 8.84 16.37 -6.26
C LYS A 417 7.64 16.67 -7.15
N LEU A 418 6.45 16.26 -6.75
CA LEU A 418 5.21 16.39 -7.50
C LEU A 418 4.23 17.30 -6.74
N ASN A 419 3.29 17.93 -7.46
CA ASN A 419 2.26 18.77 -6.85
C ASN A 419 1.12 17.92 -6.28
N LEU A 420 1.41 17.17 -5.22
CA LEU A 420 0.49 16.21 -4.63
C LEU A 420 -0.63 16.91 -3.85
N GLN A 421 -1.87 16.55 -4.14
CA GLN A 421 -3.05 17.00 -3.40
C GLN A 421 -3.79 15.81 -2.82
N TYR A 422 -4.32 15.94 -1.60
CA TYR A 422 -4.90 14.82 -0.86
C TYR A 422 -6.43 14.91 -0.76
N THR A 423 -7.07 13.75 -0.87
CA THR A 423 -8.45 13.53 -0.41
C THR A 423 -8.46 12.49 0.72
N PRO A 424 -9.38 12.59 1.70
CA PRO A 424 -9.54 11.57 2.73
C PRO A 424 -9.98 10.23 2.14
N LEU A 425 -9.40 9.14 2.66
CA LEU A 425 -9.97 7.80 2.53
C LEU A 425 -11.11 7.63 3.53
N ILE A 426 -12.19 7.01 3.09
CA ILE A 426 -13.33 6.64 3.91
C ILE A 426 -13.25 5.13 4.17
N ARG A 427 -13.70 4.69 5.34
CA ARG A 427 -13.94 3.27 5.61
C ARG A 427 -15.40 2.94 5.35
N ASN A 428 -15.63 1.90 4.56
CA ASN A 428 -16.93 1.26 4.47
C ASN A 428 -16.90 0.00 5.36
N PRO A 429 -17.62 -0.02 6.50
CA PRO A 429 -17.60 -1.17 7.40
C PRO A 429 -18.18 -2.45 6.76
N SER A 430 -19.00 -2.29 5.71
CA SER A 430 -19.61 -3.40 4.97
C SER A 430 -18.74 -3.88 3.80
N ALA A 431 -17.69 -3.12 3.44
CA ALA A 431 -16.83 -3.38 2.28
C ALA A 431 -15.45 -2.71 2.46
N ASP A 432 -14.69 -3.16 3.45
CA ASP A 432 -13.48 -2.49 3.95
C ASP A 432 -12.24 -2.62 3.03
N THR A 433 -12.19 -3.66 2.19
CA THR A 433 -11.17 -3.86 1.14
C THR A 433 -10.99 -2.65 0.22
N PHE A 434 -12.08 -1.94 -0.12
CA PHE A 434 -12.03 -0.92 -1.16
C PHE A 434 -11.52 0.44 -0.64
N TYR A 435 -10.88 1.18 -1.55
CA TYR A 435 -10.47 2.56 -1.31
C TYR A 435 -11.60 3.54 -1.60
N TYR A 436 -12.41 3.82 -0.58
CA TYR A 436 -13.46 4.84 -0.70
C TYR A 436 -12.88 6.25 -0.55
N VAL A 437 -13.36 7.18 -1.36
CA VAL A 437 -13.01 8.61 -1.32
C VAL A 437 -14.26 9.48 -1.36
N LYS A 438 -14.11 10.76 -1.03
CA LYS A 438 -15.20 11.74 -1.12
C LYS A 438 -15.16 12.49 -2.43
N LEU A 439 -16.21 12.35 -3.24
CA LEU A 439 -16.45 13.13 -4.44
C LEU A 439 -17.61 14.12 -4.18
N ASN A 440 -17.36 15.40 -4.39
CA ASN A 440 -18.33 16.47 -4.19
C ASN A 440 -19.16 16.76 -5.46
N GLY A 441 -18.59 16.51 -6.64
CA GLY A 441 -19.22 16.92 -7.89
C GLY A 441 -18.36 16.66 -9.12
N LEU A 442 -18.89 17.12 -10.25
CA LEU A 442 -18.26 17.05 -11.55
C LEU A 442 -18.32 18.44 -12.20
N LYS A 443 -17.27 18.84 -12.93
CA LYS A 443 -17.31 19.99 -13.83
C LYS A 443 -17.12 19.54 -15.27
N VAL A 444 -17.80 20.24 -16.19
CA VAL A 444 -17.58 20.16 -17.64
C VAL A 444 -17.24 21.56 -18.13
N ASN A 445 -16.07 21.74 -18.75
CA ASN A 445 -15.55 23.06 -19.17
C ASN A 445 -15.49 24.07 -18.00
N GLY A 446 -15.03 23.62 -16.85
CA GLY A 446 -14.95 24.43 -15.62
C GLY A 446 -16.30 24.74 -14.96
N GLN A 447 -17.42 24.40 -15.60
CA GLN A 447 -18.77 24.61 -15.05
C GLN A 447 -19.27 23.38 -14.33
N ALA A 448 -19.79 23.56 -13.11
CA ALA A 448 -20.41 22.46 -12.36
C ALA A 448 -21.58 21.84 -13.15
N VAL A 449 -21.67 20.51 -13.13
CA VAL A 449 -22.80 19.78 -13.71
C VAL A 449 -24.02 19.99 -12.82
N THR A 450 -25.01 20.69 -13.34
CA THR A 450 -26.29 20.93 -12.64
C THR A 450 -27.16 19.68 -12.71
N GLY A 451 -28.03 19.49 -11.70
CA GLY A 451 -28.96 18.35 -11.65
C GLY A 451 -28.42 17.10 -10.96
N ILE A 452 -27.15 17.07 -10.55
CA ILE A 452 -26.64 16.03 -9.64
C ILE A 452 -27.24 16.27 -8.24
N PRO A 453 -27.98 15.32 -7.66
CA PRO A 453 -28.55 15.48 -6.33
C PRO A 453 -27.46 15.67 -5.26
N ALA A 454 -27.73 16.52 -4.26
CA ALA A 454 -26.84 16.67 -3.12
C ALA A 454 -26.65 15.32 -2.41
N GLY A 455 -25.39 14.94 -2.18
CA GLY A 455 -25.05 13.67 -1.56
C GLY A 455 -25.21 12.43 -2.45
N ALA A 456 -25.37 12.59 -3.78
CA ALA A 456 -25.40 11.46 -4.72
C ALA A 456 -24.20 10.51 -4.56
N PHE A 457 -23.04 11.05 -4.19
CA PHE A 457 -21.80 10.29 -4.01
C PHE A 457 -21.53 9.85 -2.56
N ASN A 458 -22.45 10.12 -1.63
CA ASN A 458 -22.21 9.82 -0.23
C ASN A 458 -22.24 8.31 0.03
N LEU A 459 -21.31 7.86 0.87
CA LEU A 459 -21.40 6.56 1.51
C LEU A 459 -22.35 6.67 2.71
N ASN A 460 -23.39 5.85 2.75
CA ASN A 460 -24.34 5.84 3.85
C ASN A 460 -23.84 4.99 5.03
N ARG A 461 -24.51 5.09 6.19
CA ARG A 461 -24.14 4.36 7.42
C ARG A 461 -24.26 2.83 7.32
N LEU A 462 -25.03 2.33 6.35
CA LEU A 462 -25.22 0.90 6.09
C LEU A 462 -24.20 0.37 5.08
N GLY A 463 -23.30 1.22 4.58
CA GLY A 463 -22.26 0.85 3.62
C GLY A 463 -22.70 0.85 2.15
N SER A 464 -23.85 1.45 1.81
CA SER A 464 -24.29 1.64 0.41
C SER A 464 -23.89 3.02 -0.13
N GLY A 465 -23.68 3.13 -1.43
CA GLY A 465 -23.18 4.35 -2.06
C GLY A 465 -21.67 4.50 -1.95
N GLY A 466 -21.20 5.75 -2.02
CA GLY A 466 -19.78 6.07 -1.97
C GLY A 466 -19.08 6.04 -3.35
N VAL A 467 -17.80 6.40 -3.33
CA VAL A 467 -16.94 6.45 -4.52
C VAL A 467 -15.69 5.60 -4.26
N ILE A 468 -15.44 4.62 -5.11
CA ILE A 468 -14.32 3.68 -5.02
C ILE A 468 -13.26 4.07 -6.05
N LEU A 469 -11.98 4.07 -5.66
CA LEU A 469 -10.86 4.04 -6.61
C LEU A 469 -10.52 2.58 -6.92
N ASP A 470 -10.54 2.18 -8.19
CA ASP A 470 -10.28 0.80 -8.58
C ASP A 470 -9.39 0.70 -9.84
N SER A 471 -8.16 0.21 -9.69
CA SER A 471 -7.24 -0.08 -10.80
C SER A 471 -7.68 -1.29 -11.64
N GLY A 472 -8.50 -2.19 -11.06
CA GLY A 472 -9.01 -3.39 -11.73
C GLY A 472 -10.26 -3.15 -12.58
N THR A 473 -10.87 -1.96 -12.50
CA THR A 473 -11.98 -1.53 -13.35
C THR A 473 -11.47 -0.57 -14.42
N THR A 474 -11.76 -0.81 -15.69
CA THR A 474 -11.24 0.02 -16.79
C THR A 474 -11.94 1.37 -16.91
N LEU A 475 -13.27 1.38 -16.99
CA LEU A 475 -14.08 2.59 -17.12
C LEU A 475 -14.47 3.19 -15.77
N THR A 476 -14.75 4.49 -15.74
CA THR A 476 -15.43 5.09 -14.60
C THR A 476 -16.94 4.84 -14.69
N TYR A 477 -17.54 4.37 -13.59
CA TYR A 477 -18.98 4.21 -13.46
C TYR A 477 -19.52 5.22 -12.47
N LEU A 478 -20.37 6.12 -12.93
CA LEU A 478 -21.04 7.09 -12.06
C LEU A 478 -22.38 6.51 -11.60
N ILE A 479 -22.72 6.73 -10.33
CA ILE A 479 -24.08 6.48 -9.85
C ILE A 479 -25.11 7.19 -10.75
N GLN A 480 -26.21 6.52 -11.08
CA GLN A 480 -27.10 6.92 -12.18
C GLN A 480 -27.64 8.35 -12.04
N SER A 481 -27.91 8.76 -10.79
CA SER A 481 -28.38 10.11 -10.45
C SER A 481 -27.36 11.22 -10.78
N ALA A 482 -26.07 10.88 -10.80
CA ALA A 482 -25.01 11.76 -11.28
C ALA A 482 -24.69 11.55 -12.77
N TYR A 483 -24.77 10.30 -13.25
CA TYR A 483 -24.45 9.95 -14.63
C TYR A 483 -25.38 10.63 -15.64
N ASN A 484 -26.70 10.59 -15.41
CA ASN A 484 -27.68 11.18 -16.32
C ASN A 484 -27.42 12.68 -16.62
N PRO A 485 -27.36 13.57 -15.61
CA PRO A 485 -27.09 14.99 -15.86
C PRO A 485 -25.69 15.23 -16.45
N PHE A 486 -24.70 14.43 -16.04
CA PHE A 486 -23.35 14.47 -16.61
C PHE A 486 -23.36 14.15 -18.12
N LEU A 487 -23.98 13.03 -18.51
CA LEU A 487 -24.09 12.60 -19.90
C LEU A 487 -24.84 13.64 -20.75
N THR A 488 -25.93 14.22 -20.23
CA THR A 488 -26.64 15.31 -20.91
C THR A 488 -25.72 16.52 -21.15
N LYS A 489 -24.95 16.94 -20.14
CA LYS A 489 -24.02 18.06 -20.27
C LYS A 489 -22.92 17.75 -21.29
N ILE A 490 -22.37 16.54 -21.30
CA ILE A 490 -21.35 16.10 -22.28
C ILE A 490 -21.91 16.07 -23.70
N LYS A 491 -23.07 15.45 -23.92
CA LYS A 491 -23.75 15.43 -25.22
C LYS A 491 -24.02 16.84 -25.76
N SER A 492 -24.31 17.80 -24.87
CA SER A 492 -24.51 19.20 -25.27
C SER A 492 -23.20 19.92 -25.64
N ALA A 493 -22.07 19.51 -25.06
CA ALA A 493 -20.77 20.14 -25.24
C ALA A 493 -20.03 19.61 -26.48
N VAL A 494 -20.21 18.32 -26.81
CA VAL A 494 -19.64 17.69 -28.00
C VAL A 494 -20.44 18.09 -29.24
N LYS A 495 -19.75 18.57 -30.28
CA LYS A 495 -20.35 19.10 -31.53
C LYS A 495 -20.12 18.21 -32.74
N TYR A 496 -19.68 16.97 -32.52
CA TYR A 496 -19.36 16.01 -33.57
C TYR A 496 -20.55 15.07 -33.86
N PRO A 497 -20.65 14.51 -35.07
CA PRO A 497 -21.71 13.57 -35.42
C PRO A 497 -21.70 12.37 -34.48
N GLN A 498 -22.84 12.08 -33.84
CA GLN A 498 -22.95 10.92 -32.97
C GLN A 498 -22.98 9.63 -33.81
N VAL A 499 -22.27 8.60 -33.35
CA VAL A 499 -22.22 7.26 -33.97
C VAL A 499 -22.84 6.24 -33.02
N ASP A 500 -23.52 5.24 -33.57
CA ASP A 500 -23.98 4.08 -32.78
C ASP A 500 -22.82 3.11 -32.56
N SER A 501 -22.49 2.89 -31.29
CA SER A 501 -21.43 2.02 -30.82
C SER A 501 -21.95 0.97 -29.82
N SER A 502 -23.25 0.68 -29.88
CA SER A 502 -23.91 -0.30 -29.00
C SER A 502 -23.18 -1.66 -28.96
N GLN A 503 -22.51 -2.05 -30.04
CA GLN A 503 -21.69 -3.27 -30.09
C GLN A 503 -20.43 -3.22 -29.21
N ILE A 504 -19.89 -2.03 -28.96
CA ILE A 504 -18.72 -1.80 -28.08
C ILE A 504 -19.17 -1.68 -26.62
N GLY A 505 -20.44 -1.37 -26.38
CA GLY A 505 -21.03 -1.28 -25.04
C GLY A 505 -20.77 0.05 -24.33
N LEU A 506 -20.60 1.14 -25.10
CA LEU A 506 -20.41 2.51 -24.59
C LEU A 506 -21.59 3.40 -24.97
N ASP A 507 -22.02 4.27 -24.05
CA ASP A 507 -23.29 5.00 -24.15
C ASP A 507 -23.26 6.23 -25.07
N PHE A 508 -22.07 6.75 -25.39
CA PHE A 508 -21.91 7.94 -26.21
C PHE A 508 -20.61 7.92 -27.00
N CYS A 509 -20.74 7.87 -28.32
CA CYS A 509 -19.63 7.93 -29.26
C CYS A 509 -19.93 8.89 -30.41
N PHE A 510 -18.88 9.40 -31.03
CA PHE A 510 -18.95 10.38 -32.10
C PHE A 510 -17.79 10.20 -33.07
N ASP A 511 -18.00 10.68 -34.29
CA ASP A 511 -17.06 10.59 -35.39
C ASP A 511 -16.08 11.77 -35.39
N LEU A 512 -14.79 11.48 -35.31
CA LEU A 512 -13.70 12.45 -35.48
C LEU A 512 -12.95 12.26 -36.81
N SER A 513 -13.47 11.46 -37.74
CA SER A 513 -12.86 11.24 -39.05
C SER A 513 -12.63 12.59 -39.76
N GLY A 514 -11.38 12.82 -40.19
CA GLY A 514 -10.97 14.07 -40.84
C GLY A 514 -10.83 15.30 -39.93
N VAL A 515 -10.96 15.17 -38.61
CA VAL A 515 -10.78 16.27 -37.65
C VAL A 515 -9.35 16.30 -37.11
N ALA A 516 -8.50 17.18 -37.63
CA ALA A 516 -7.07 17.22 -37.27
C ALA A 516 -6.78 17.70 -35.83
N SER A 517 -7.64 18.52 -35.23
CA SER A 517 -7.47 19.05 -33.88
C SER A 517 -8.83 19.19 -33.19
N PRO A 518 -9.39 18.09 -32.67
CA PRO A 518 -10.70 18.10 -32.07
C PRO A 518 -10.72 18.93 -30.78
N ILE A 519 -11.78 19.72 -30.61
CA ILE A 519 -12.04 20.46 -29.36
C ILE A 519 -12.97 19.61 -28.51
N LEU A 520 -12.40 18.93 -27.53
CA LEU A 520 -13.12 18.07 -26.60
C LEU A 520 -13.38 18.81 -25.28
N PRO A 521 -14.53 18.57 -24.61
CA PRO A 521 -14.80 19.21 -23.34
C PRO A 521 -13.85 18.69 -22.26
N SER A 522 -13.41 19.59 -21.38
CA SER A 522 -12.64 19.23 -20.19
C SER A 522 -13.56 18.72 -19.09
N ILE A 523 -13.08 17.74 -18.32
CA ILE A 523 -13.83 17.17 -17.20
C ILE A 523 -12.99 17.25 -15.93
N THR A 524 -13.61 17.65 -14.82
CA THR A 524 -12.95 17.67 -13.50
C THR A 524 -13.74 16.81 -12.53
N LEU A 525 -13.05 15.86 -11.88
CA LEU A 525 -13.56 15.15 -10.72
C LEU A 525 -13.27 15.99 -9.48
N GLN A 526 -14.31 16.45 -8.78
CA GLN A 526 -14.15 17.33 -7.64
C GLN A 526 -14.16 16.52 -6.35
N PHE A 527 -13.01 15.99 -5.94
CA PHE A 527 -12.88 15.33 -4.65
C PHE A 527 -12.87 16.35 -3.50
N GLN A 528 -13.08 15.88 -2.27
CA GLN A 528 -12.85 16.72 -1.10
C GLN A 528 -11.35 17.07 -1.01
N GLY A 529 -11.02 18.32 -1.34
CA GLY A 529 -9.64 18.85 -1.28
C GLY A 529 -8.85 18.76 -2.58
N VAL A 530 -9.38 18.10 -3.62
CA VAL A 530 -8.70 17.95 -4.93
C VAL A 530 -9.70 18.17 -6.06
N ASP A 531 -9.43 19.13 -6.94
CA ASP A 531 -10.10 19.24 -8.24
C ASP A 531 -9.20 18.54 -9.29
N LEU A 532 -9.47 17.27 -9.58
CA LEU A 532 -8.69 16.48 -10.53
C LEU A 532 -9.18 16.73 -11.96
N LEU A 533 -8.45 17.57 -12.70
CA LEU A 533 -8.69 17.79 -14.12
C LEU A 533 -8.21 16.58 -14.94
N LEU A 534 -9.12 15.98 -15.70
CA LEU A 534 -8.82 14.85 -16.57
C LEU A 534 -8.39 15.34 -17.95
N PRO A 535 -7.23 14.90 -18.48
CA PRO A 535 -6.88 15.15 -19.87
C PRO A 535 -7.85 14.42 -20.82
N PRO A 536 -7.98 14.86 -22.09
CA PRO A 536 -8.91 14.26 -23.03
C PRO A 536 -8.80 12.73 -23.18
N ASN A 537 -7.58 12.18 -23.16
CA ASN A 537 -7.33 10.74 -23.26
C ASN A 537 -7.83 9.95 -22.03
N ASN A 538 -8.02 10.61 -20.89
CA ASN A 538 -8.63 10.02 -19.70
C ASN A 538 -10.17 10.16 -19.69
N VAL A 539 -10.74 10.78 -20.72
CA VAL A 539 -12.19 11.02 -20.85
C VAL A 539 -12.78 10.32 -22.06
N PHE A 540 -12.06 10.32 -23.17
CA PHE A 540 -12.52 9.82 -24.45
C PHE A 540 -11.54 8.78 -25.00
N LEU A 541 -12.08 7.63 -25.40
CA LEU A 541 -11.34 6.54 -26.02
C LEU A 541 -11.60 6.56 -27.52
N GLN A 542 -10.55 6.62 -28.32
CA GLN A 542 -10.66 6.16 -29.70
C GLN A 542 -10.89 4.64 -29.66
N VAL A 543 -11.82 4.14 -30.48
CA VAL A 543 -12.21 2.72 -30.45
C VAL A 543 -11.95 1.99 -31.76
N ASP A 544 -11.57 2.72 -32.81
CA ASP A 544 -11.17 2.18 -34.10
C ASP A 544 -10.19 3.12 -34.81
N ASP A 545 -9.61 2.65 -35.91
CA ASP A 545 -8.71 3.44 -36.75
C ASP A 545 -9.47 4.39 -37.72
N ALA A 546 -10.81 4.33 -37.72
CA ALA A 546 -11.68 5.17 -38.55
C ALA A 546 -11.99 6.52 -37.90
N GLY A 547 -11.68 6.70 -36.61
CA GLY A 547 -11.88 7.95 -35.88
C GLY A 547 -13.10 7.94 -34.97
N THR A 548 -13.75 6.79 -34.75
CA THR A 548 -14.81 6.66 -33.75
C THR A 548 -14.22 6.86 -32.37
N THR A 549 -14.76 7.82 -31.63
CA THR A 549 -14.33 8.20 -30.29
C THR A 549 -15.49 8.14 -29.32
N CYS A 550 -15.28 7.53 -28.16
CA CYS A 550 -16.31 7.17 -27.19
C CYS A 550 -16.01 7.72 -25.80
N LEU A 551 -17.06 8.07 -25.06
CA LEU A 551 -16.96 8.47 -23.66
C LEU A 551 -16.54 7.27 -22.78
N ALA A 552 -15.47 7.45 -21.99
CA ALA A 552 -14.93 6.45 -21.07
C ALA A 552 -15.64 6.40 -19.70
N PHE A 553 -16.93 6.76 -19.69
CA PHE A 553 -17.79 6.80 -18.51
C PHE A 553 -19.09 6.06 -18.80
N ALA A 554 -19.61 5.36 -17.79
CA ALA A 554 -20.89 4.65 -17.86
C ALA A 554 -21.72 4.88 -16.57
N GLY A 555 -23.00 4.51 -16.63
CA GLY A 555 -23.90 4.59 -15.49
C GLY A 555 -23.94 3.30 -14.66
N THR A 556 -24.20 3.42 -13.36
CA THR A 556 -24.47 2.29 -12.46
C THR A 556 -25.47 2.67 -11.37
N SER A 557 -26.11 1.69 -10.70
CA SER A 557 -27.22 1.94 -9.78
C SER A 557 -26.82 2.30 -8.35
N ASP A 558 -25.69 1.76 -7.84
CA ASP A 558 -25.53 1.60 -6.38
C ASP A 558 -24.38 2.42 -5.75
N PHE A 559 -23.35 2.77 -6.52
CA PHE A 559 -22.14 3.46 -6.06
C PHE A 559 -21.39 4.05 -7.26
N THR A 560 -20.30 4.76 -7.04
CA THR A 560 -19.41 5.25 -8.11
C THR A 560 -18.08 4.52 -8.06
N ILE A 561 -17.48 4.22 -9.22
CA ILE A 561 -16.12 3.72 -9.37
C ILE A 561 -15.33 4.67 -10.26
N VAL A 562 -14.17 5.12 -9.82
CA VAL A 562 -13.16 5.77 -10.66
C VAL A 562 -12.24 4.69 -11.21
N GLY A 563 -12.40 4.37 -12.49
CA GLY A 563 -11.65 3.33 -13.19
C GLY A 563 -10.23 3.76 -13.56
N ASN A 564 -9.46 2.83 -14.11
CA ASN A 564 -8.04 3.00 -14.36
C ASN A 564 -7.73 3.99 -15.50
N ILE A 565 -8.61 4.16 -16.50
CA ILE A 565 -8.44 5.20 -17.54
C ILE A 565 -8.37 6.58 -16.91
N GLN A 566 -9.22 6.88 -15.93
CA GLN A 566 -9.22 8.17 -15.24
C GLN A 566 -8.03 8.35 -14.29
N GLN A 567 -7.29 7.27 -14.01
CA GLN A 567 -6.09 7.27 -13.17
C GLN A 567 -4.79 7.29 -13.98
N GLN A 568 -4.84 7.15 -15.31
CA GLN A 568 -3.67 7.21 -16.19
C GLN A 568 -2.96 8.56 -16.08
N ASN A 569 -1.63 8.55 -16.19
CA ASN A 569 -0.79 9.75 -16.08
C ASN A 569 -1.05 10.58 -14.82
N THR A 570 -1.45 9.90 -13.75
CA THR A 570 -1.62 10.48 -12.42
C THR A 570 -0.85 9.59 -11.44
N TYR A 571 0.02 10.21 -10.66
CA TYR A 571 0.69 9.54 -9.54
C TYR A 571 -0.30 9.46 -8.37
N LEU A 572 -0.74 8.25 -8.04
CA LEU A 572 -1.63 7.98 -6.91
C LEU A 572 -0.81 7.46 -5.72
N LEU A 573 -0.81 8.20 -4.62
CA LEU A 573 -0.18 7.80 -3.36
C LEU A 573 -1.24 7.35 -2.35
N TYR A 574 -1.26 6.06 -2.02
CA TYR A 574 -2.09 5.49 -0.98
C TYR A 574 -1.34 5.56 0.36
N ASP A 575 -1.73 6.51 1.21
CA ASP A 575 -1.17 6.71 2.56
C ASP A 575 -2.16 6.19 3.60
N ILE A 576 -2.25 4.86 3.71
CA ILE A 576 -3.28 4.16 4.48
C ILE A 576 -3.15 4.43 5.97
N ALA A 577 -1.91 4.56 6.45
CA ALA A 577 -1.61 4.93 7.83
C ALA A 577 -2.22 6.30 8.24
N ASN A 578 -2.39 7.22 7.28
CA ASN A 578 -2.96 8.55 7.51
C ASN A 578 -4.36 8.70 6.89
N GLU A 579 -5.00 7.61 6.48
CA GLU A 579 -6.34 7.57 5.89
C GLU A 579 -6.56 8.61 4.78
N ARG A 580 -5.61 8.70 3.83
CA ARG A 580 -5.69 9.63 2.70
C ARG A 580 -5.08 9.05 1.44
N VAL A 581 -5.53 9.54 0.30
CA VAL A 581 -4.93 9.27 -1.02
C VAL A 581 -4.54 10.58 -1.69
N GLY A 582 -3.32 10.61 -2.21
CA GLY A 582 -2.75 11.75 -2.91
C GLY A 582 -2.86 11.58 -4.43
N PHE A 583 -3.18 12.66 -5.13
CA PHE A 583 -3.19 12.75 -6.59
C PHE A 583 -2.19 13.79 -7.05
N ALA A 584 -1.32 13.42 -7.99
CA ALA A 584 -0.48 14.36 -8.72
C ALA A 584 -0.52 14.00 -10.22
N PRO A 585 -1.24 14.76 -11.06
CA PRO A 585 -1.15 14.63 -12.50
C PRO A 585 0.28 14.85 -12.98
N VAL A 586 0.73 14.05 -13.94
CA VAL A 586 2.07 14.12 -14.53
C VAL A 586 1.99 14.00 -16.04
N ASP A 587 2.97 14.54 -16.76
CA ASP A 587 2.98 14.47 -18.22
C ASP A 587 3.12 13.03 -18.74
N SER A 588 3.86 12.18 -18.02
CA SER A 588 4.03 10.78 -18.36
C SER A 588 4.45 9.95 -17.15
N CYS A 589 3.69 8.90 -16.84
CA CYS A 589 4.06 7.93 -15.81
C CYS A 589 5.33 7.14 -16.13
N ALA A 590 5.68 6.98 -17.42
CA ALA A 590 6.89 6.29 -17.84
C ALA A 590 8.18 7.02 -17.41
N ASN A 591 8.09 8.32 -17.13
CA ASN A 591 9.21 9.15 -16.70
C ASN A 591 9.37 9.17 -15.16
N ILE A 592 8.46 8.57 -14.41
CA ILE A 592 8.54 8.54 -12.95
C ILE A 592 9.65 7.58 -12.53
N GLN A 593 10.62 8.12 -11.79
CA GLN A 593 11.72 7.37 -11.22
C GLN A 593 11.61 7.42 -9.69
N PRO A 594 11.59 6.27 -9.00
CA PRO A 594 11.49 6.27 -7.55
C PRO A 594 12.70 6.98 -6.92
N VAL A 595 12.43 7.90 -6.00
CA VAL A 595 13.47 8.66 -5.29
C VAL A 595 14.00 7.85 -4.10
N THR A 596 15.32 7.73 -3.99
CA THR A 596 15.96 7.16 -2.79
C THR A 596 16.24 8.25 -1.76
N SER A 597 16.12 7.93 -0.46
CA SER A 597 16.48 8.83 0.64
C SER A 597 17.96 9.28 0.65
N ALA A 598 18.80 8.64 -0.18
CA ALA A 598 20.20 9.02 -0.40
C ALA A 598 20.38 10.11 -1.48
N SER A 599 19.40 10.31 -2.38
CA SER A 599 19.50 11.33 -3.45
C SER A 599 19.14 12.72 -2.96
N THR A 600 18.17 12.84 -2.05
CA THR A 600 17.76 14.13 -1.45
C THR A 600 18.90 14.83 -0.71
N ARG A 601 19.81 14.06 -0.11
CA ARG A 601 20.98 14.60 0.58
C ARG A 601 22.06 15.21 -0.34
N ARG A 602 21.98 14.96 -1.66
CA ARG A 602 22.94 15.48 -2.65
C ARG A 602 22.46 16.73 -3.36
N ASP A 603 21.14 16.94 -3.43
CA ASP A 603 20.54 18.07 -4.14
C ASP A 603 20.31 19.29 -3.21
N GLU A 604 20.46 19.12 -1.89
CA GLU A 604 20.34 20.19 -0.87
C GLU A 604 21.69 20.68 -0.30
N LEU A 605 22.82 20.21 -0.83
CA LEU A 605 24.19 20.65 -0.50
C LEU A 605 24.81 21.39 -1.69
#